data_AF-E6PV03-F1
#
_entry.id   AF-E6PV03-F1
#
_cell.length_a   1.000
_cell.length_b   1.000
_cell.length_c   1.000
_cell.angle_alpha   90.00
_cell.angle_beta   90.00
_cell.angle_gamma   90.00
#
_symmetry.space_group_name_H-M   'P 1'
#
loop_
_entity.id
_entity.type
_entity.pdbx_description
1 polymer ?
#
loop_
_entity_poly.entity_id
_entity_poly.type
_entity_poly.pdbx_seq_one_letter_code
_entity_poly.pdbx_strand_id
1 'polypeptide(L)'
;MRTCNVCGGSFTAPVQHDDRRHNCLSISGAVVGALPKECWQNSDHPYARDLLASMPSYLQRSAGTESSHRLRFAITTRVYGLTRDGRLTTEQVDELLRDFRPRSVHLFMERLPAHSSIRAQLENSLKQVRQRDKAETQAKKVLRERPVIMLPEDFERGVMLFVEKTHRIAEIKHRHGHRYSANTVRKRGYDARAFCEFLAGQGLQQWPQVAQHHLDDYISATDRWAAARAYTFLQFIRQNFRLTQRFVRPKLRLKPPAEAVMPIAEIPAVLKRLIGFSDPQAVVAGLFLALFAQTPTRSAGLTFGDFRKRDGRVEALFAEQWTPLDPLTTRYLEQLAPAVVDDAAVSDTRLFRYSAAYLGRKVGQAVGVPLRPLRLGAVANLIRSGITDRGALHRVLGVSLPTLAYVEKVFEWDLHMTVDPEMVKSRNEVIRGERTE
;
A
#
# COMPACT_ATOMS: atom_id res chain seq x y z
N MET A 1 12.15 -22.12 43.24
CA MET A 1 10.84 -22.56 42.70
C MET A 1 10.38 -21.52 41.69
N ARG A 2 9.84 -21.93 40.52
CA ARG A 2 9.38 -21.03 39.45
C ARG A 2 7.92 -21.35 39.08
N THR A 3 7.16 -20.34 38.66
CA THR A 3 5.77 -20.49 38.21
C THR A 3 5.71 -20.53 36.67
N CYS A 4 5.05 -21.55 36.12
CA CYS A 4 4.84 -21.67 34.68
C CYS A 4 3.95 -20.55 34.14
N ASN A 5 4.39 -19.86 33.09
CA ASN A 5 3.63 -18.78 32.45
C ASN A 5 2.47 -19.23 31.54
N VAL A 6 2.21 -20.55 31.46
CA VAL A 6 1.08 -21.15 30.73
C VAL A 6 0.12 -21.83 31.71
N CYS A 7 0.57 -22.83 32.48
CA CYS A 7 -0.32 -23.59 33.37
C CYS A 7 -0.43 -23.05 34.80
N GLY A 8 0.38 -22.07 35.20
CA GLY A 8 0.39 -21.53 36.56
C GLY A 8 0.98 -22.47 37.64
N GLY A 9 1.27 -23.73 37.30
CA GLY A 9 1.91 -24.68 38.20
C GLY A 9 3.34 -24.29 38.57
N SER A 10 3.74 -24.64 39.79
CA SER A 10 5.07 -24.35 40.31
C SER A 10 6.02 -25.54 40.18
N PHE A 11 7.23 -25.32 39.68
CA PHE A 11 8.23 -26.36 39.45
C PHE A 11 9.63 -25.93 39.91
N THR A 12 10.49 -26.92 40.11
CA THR A 12 11.90 -26.71 40.49
C THR A 12 12.79 -26.84 39.25
N ALA A 13 13.64 -25.84 39.03
CA ALA A 13 14.59 -25.82 37.94
C ALA A 13 15.89 -25.17 38.42
N PRO A 14 17.03 -25.43 37.75
CA PRO A 14 18.30 -24.78 38.07
C PRO A 14 18.17 -23.27 38.11
N VAL A 15 18.94 -22.62 38.99
CA VAL A 15 18.99 -21.16 39.05
C VAL A 15 19.57 -20.65 37.74
N GLN A 16 18.73 -20.01 36.93
CA GLN A 16 19.16 -19.24 35.78
C GLN A 16 19.10 -17.76 36.16
N HIS A 17 20.19 -17.01 35.98
CA HIS A 17 20.23 -15.56 36.22
C HIS A 17 19.51 -14.78 35.10
N ASP A 18 18.32 -15.22 34.69
CA ASP A 18 17.51 -14.57 33.66
C ASP A 18 16.17 -14.06 34.21
N ASP A 19 15.80 -12.83 33.85
CA ASP A 19 14.52 -12.22 34.24
C ASP A 19 13.35 -12.68 33.34
N ARG A 20 13.48 -13.85 32.71
CA ARG A 20 12.46 -14.37 31.80
C ARG A 20 11.48 -15.24 32.56
N ARG A 21 10.20 -15.12 32.19
CA ARG A 21 9.21 -16.12 32.57
C ARG A 21 9.27 -17.29 31.60
N HIS A 22 9.28 -18.50 32.16
CA HIS A 22 9.40 -19.75 31.42
C HIS A 22 8.12 -20.57 31.55
N ASN A 23 7.87 -21.44 30.57
CA ASN A 23 6.89 -22.51 30.69
C ASN A 23 7.60 -23.82 31.10
N CYS A 24 6.82 -24.88 31.36
CA CYS A 24 7.33 -26.18 31.79
C CYS A 24 8.22 -26.91 30.76
N LEU A 25 8.34 -26.41 29.53
CA LEU A 25 9.16 -26.93 28.43
C LEU A 25 10.30 -25.97 28.03
N SER A 26 10.17 -24.66 28.27
CA SER A 26 11.06 -23.64 27.71
C SER A 26 12.33 -23.37 28.53
N ILE A 27 12.51 -24.03 29.68
CA ILE A 27 13.68 -23.84 30.53
C ILE A 27 14.84 -24.71 30.03
N SER A 28 16.01 -24.10 29.83
CA SER A 28 17.23 -24.82 29.44
C SER A 28 17.80 -25.60 30.63
N GLY A 29 17.38 -26.84 30.78
CA GLY A 29 17.81 -27.77 31.83
C GLY A 29 16.70 -28.78 32.15
N ALA A 30 17.06 -29.96 32.64
CA ALA A 30 16.05 -30.90 33.12
C ALA A 30 15.29 -30.24 34.29
N VAL A 31 13.95 -30.19 34.20
CA VAL A 31 13.10 -29.87 35.35
C VAL A 31 13.47 -30.88 36.44
N VAL A 32 13.82 -30.38 37.64
CA VAL A 32 14.24 -31.24 38.75
C VAL A 32 12.98 -31.75 39.42
N GLY A 33 12.64 -33.02 39.18
CA GLY A 33 11.45 -33.69 39.73
C GLY A 33 10.27 -33.76 38.76
N ALA A 34 9.10 -34.15 39.29
CA ALA A 34 7.88 -34.29 38.51
C ALA A 34 7.32 -32.94 38.03
N LEU A 35 6.72 -32.92 36.84
CA LEU A 35 6.01 -31.74 36.33
C LEU A 35 4.77 -31.45 37.20
N PRO A 36 4.35 -30.17 37.33
CA PRO A 36 3.13 -29.81 38.07
C PRO A 36 1.91 -30.52 37.49
N LYS A 37 0.93 -30.91 38.32
CA LYS A 37 -0.29 -31.61 37.86
C LYS A 37 -1.05 -30.82 36.79
N GLU A 38 -0.99 -29.49 36.87
CA GLU A 38 -1.64 -28.55 35.95
C GLU A 38 -0.88 -28.42 34.61
N CYS A 39 0.34 -28.96 34.50
CA CYS A 39 1.12 -28.91 33.28
C CYS A 39 0.38 -29.60 32.14
N TRP A 40 0.29 -28.94 30.98
CA TRP A 40 -0.35 -29.55 29.82
C TRP A 40 0.38 -30.81 29.34
N GLN A 41 1.67 -30.99 29.65
CA GLN A 41 2.38 -32.24 29.35
C GLN A 41 1.85 -33.44 30.16
N ASN A 42 1.21 -33.19 31.30
CA ASN A 42 0.53 -34.20 32.12
C ASN A 42 -0.93 -34.42 31.69
N SER A 43 -1.41 -33.67 30.68
CA SER A 43 -2.70 -33.94 30.07
C SER A 43 -2.55 -34.99 28.97
N ASP A 44 -3.57 -35.82 28.76
CA ASP A 44 -3.65 -36.75 27.63
C ASP A 44 -3.90 -36.05 26.28
N HIS A 45 -3.55 -34.76 26.17
CA HIS A 45 -3.79 -33.96 24.97
C HIS A 45 -2.69 -34.21 23.93
N PRO A 46 -3.05 -34.68 22.71
CA PRO A 46 -2.08 -35.17 21.72
C PRO A 46 -1.08 -34.11 21.24
N TYR A 47 -1.46 -32.83 21.29
CA TYR A 47 -0.62 -31.71 20.87
C TYR A 47 -0.05 -30.86 22.01
N ALA A 48 -0.17 -31.29 23.28
CA ALA A 48 0.21 -30.47 24.43
C ALA A 48 1.65 -29.94 24.34
N ARG A 49 2.58 -30.82 23.94
CA ARG A 49 4.01 -30.48 23.83
C ARG A 49 4.27 -29.43 22.75
N ASP A 50 3.68 -29.60 21.57
CA ASP A 50 3.84 -28.67 20.43
C ASP A 50 3.22 -27.30 20.74
N LEU A 51 2.05 -27.30 21.38
CA LEU A 51 1.37 -26.07 21.81
C LEU A 51 2.16 -25.34 22.89
N LEU A 52 2.77 -26.05 23.84
CA LEU A 52 3.70 -25.46 24.81
C LEU A 52 4.97 -24.92 24.13
N ALA A 53 5.50 -25.59 23.11
CA ALA A 53 6.67 -25.13 22.36
C ALA A 53 6.41 -23.79 21.65
N SER A 54 5.17 -23.50 21.26
CA SER A 54 4.77 -22.21 20.65
C SER A 54 4.86 -21.00 21.60
N MET A 55 5.03 -21.25 22.91
CA MET A 55 5.01 -20.25 23.99
C MET A 55 6.43 -20.00 24.56
N PRO A 56 7.34 -19.32 23.85
CA PRO A 56 8.72 -19.16 24.32
C PRO A 56 8.79 -18.32 25.60
N SER A 57 9.94 -18.42 26.28
CA SER A 57 10.23 -17.56 27.42
C SER A 57 10.21 -16.07 27.02
N TYR A 58 9.76 -15.20 27.93
CA TYR A 58 9.66 -13.76 27.65
C TYR A 58 10.07 -12.90 28.85
N LEU A 59 10.60 -11.71 28.55
CA LEU A 59 10.97 -10.70 29.55
C LEU A 59 9.73 -9.91 29.99
N GLN A 60 9.50 -9.81 31.29
CA GLN A 60 8.34 -9.11 31.87
C GLN A 60 8.49 -7.56 31.86
N ARG A 61 9.60 -7.02 31.37
CA ARG A 61 9.96 -5.60 31.55
C ARG A 61 9.14 -4.58 30.73
N SER A 62 8.20 -4.98 29.87
CA SER A 62 7.41 -4.04 29.06
C SER A 62 5.94 -4.43 28.88
N ALA A 63 5.04 -3.44 28.87
CA ALA A 63 3.60 -3.65 28.59
C ALA A 63 3.35 -4.31 27.22
N GLY A 64 4.23 -4.06 26.24
CA GLY A 64 4.16 -4.66 24.90
C GLY A 64 4.49 -6.16 24.89
N THR A 65 5.50 -6.59 25.64
CA THR A 65 5.85 -8.02 25.76
C THR A 65 4.76 -8.80 26.50
N GLU A 66 4.16 -8.20 27.53
CA GLU A 66 3.03 -8.79 28.25
C GLU A 66 1.77 -8.90 27.38
N SER A 67 1.40 -7.84 26.66
CA SER A 67 0.26 -7.86 25.74
C SER A 67 0.44 -8.92 24.64
N SER A 68 1.66 -9.04 24.11
CA SER A 68 2.02 -10.07 23.11
C SER A 68 2.00 -11.48 23.69
N HIS A 69 2.36 -11.66 24.97
CA HIS A 69 2.23 -12.93 25.68
C HIS A 69 0.76 -13.30 25.89
N ARG A 70 -0.07 -12.38 26.38
CA ARG A 70 -1.52 -12.61 26.62
C ARG A 70 -2.23 -13.01 25.33
N LEU A 71 -1.97 -12.31 24.21
CA LEU A 71 -2.56 -12.67 22.92
C LEU A 71 -2.12 -14.07 22.46
N ARG A 72 -0.84 -14.41 22.62
CA ARG A 72 -0.33 -15.75 22.28
C ARG A 72 -0.96 -16.81 23.16
N PHE A 73 -1.00 -16.58 24.46
CA PHE A 73 -1.64 -17.48 25.41
C PHE A 73 -3.11 -17.73 25.07
N ALA A 74 -3.85 -16.67 24.69
CA ALA A 74 -5.25 -16.80 24.26
C ALA A 74 -5.39 -17.68 23.00
N ILE A 75 -4.57 -17.46 21.98
CA ILE A 75 -4.59 -18.28 20.75
C ILE A 75 -4.20 -19.73 21.05
N THR A 76 -3.11 -19.94 21.79
CA THR A 76 -2.62 -21.26 22.16
C THR A 76 -3.65 -22.03 22.99
N THR A 77 -4.32 -21.37 23.93
CA THR A 77 -5.41 -21.95 24.74
C THR A 77 -6.64 -22.28 23.88
N ARG A 78 -6.99 -21.41 22.93
CA ARG A 78 -8.09 -21.69 21.99
C ARG A 78 -7.78 -22.92 21.15
N VAL A 79 -6.59 -23.00 20.56
CA VAL A 79 -6.17 -24.17 19.75
C VAL A 79 -6.09 -25.44 20.60
N TYR A 80 -5.60 -25.35 21.84
CA TYR A 80 -5.64 -26.45 22.80
C TYR A 80 -7.07 -26.95 23.03
N GLY A 81 -8.03 -26.04 23.27
CA GLY A 81 -9.44 -26.43 23.41
C GLY A 81 -10.03 -27.08 22.15
N LEU A 82 -9.72 -26.54 20.97
CA LEU A 82 -10.25 -27.02 19.69
C LEU A 82 -9.68 -28.38 19.25
N THR A 83 -8.54 -28.81 19.81
CA THR A 83 -7.81 -30.00 19.36
C THR A 83 -7.77 -31.14 20.37
N ARG A 84 -8.67 -31.09 21.36
CA ARG A 84 -8.79 -32.12 22.40
C ARG A 84 -9.04 -33.51 21.82
N ASP A 85 -9.80 -33.61 20.74
CA ASP A 85 -10.13 -34.86 20.05
C ASP A 85 -9.05 -35.29 19.03
N GLY A 86 -7.89 -34.63 19.05
CA GLY A 86 -6.77 -34.95 18.17
C GLY A 86 -6.95 -34.54 16.72
N ARG A 87 -7.97 -33.74 16.38
CA ARG A 87 -8.17 -33.21 15.02
C ARG A 87 -8.61 -31.75 15.07
N LEU A 88 -8.11 -30.98 14.12
CA LEU A 88 -8.54 -29.61 13.87
C LEU A 88 -9.26 -29.55 12.52
N THR A 89 -10.50 -29.07 12.53
CA THR A 89 -11.36 -28.94 11.35
C THR A 89 -11.25 -27.56 10.72
N THR A 90 -11.69 -27.45 9.47
CA THR A 90 -11.70 -26.19 8.71
C THR A 90 -12.63 -25.16 9.37
N GLU A 91 -13.77 -25.60 9.91
CA GLU A 91 -14.74 -24.77 10.62
C GLU A 91 -14.16 -24.18 11.91
N GLN A 92 -13.41 -24.98 12.68
CA GLN A 92 -12.75 -24.53 13.90
C GLN A 92 -11.62 -23.53 13.59
N VAL A 93 -10.92 -23.69 12.47
CA VAL A 93 -9.94 -22.69 11.99
C VAL A 93 -10.61 -21.40 11.54
N ASP A 94 -11.78 -21.50 10.91
CA ASP A 94 -12.57 -20.33 10.51
C ASP A 94 -13.12 -19.56 11.74
N GLU A 95 -13.54 -20.27 12.79
CA GLU A 95 -13.85 -19.67 14.09
C GLU A 95 -12.63 -18.99 14.72
N LEU A 96 -11.47 -19.66 14.71
CA LEU A 96 -10.21 -19.08 15.19
C LEU A 96 -9.83 -17.78 14.44
N LEU A 97 -10.09 -17.70 13.14
CA LEU A 97 -9.86 -16.49 12.33
C LEU A 97 -10.88 -15.37 12.58
N ARG A 98 -12.06 -15.68 13.11
CA ARG A 98 -13.05 -14.70 13.56
C ARG A 98 -12.67 -14.12 14.92
N ASP A 99 -12.23 -14.97 15.83
CA ASP A 99 -11.82 -14.57 17.18
C ASP A 99 -10.48 -13.80 17.19
N PHE A 100 -9.60 -14.11 16.23
CA PHE A 100 -8.26 -13.54 16.16
C PHE A 100 -7.90 -13.03 14.76
N ARG A 101 -7.17 -11.91 14.71
CA ARG A 101 -6.68 -11.35 13.44
C ARG A 101 -5.86 -12.41 12.67
N PRO A 102 -6.01 -12.54 11.34
CA PRO A 102 -5.28 -13.54 10.54
C PRO A 102 -3.76 -13.50 10.71
N ARG A 103 -3.20 -12.30 10.89
CA ARG A 103 -1.76 -12.11 11.15
C ARG A 103 -1.33 -12.75 12.47
N SER A 104 -2.15 -12.68 13.51
CA SER A 104 -1.85 -13.25 14.83
C SER A 104 -1.85 -14.79 14.78
N VAL A 105 -2.82 -15.38 14.07
CA VAL A 105 -2.88 -16.83 13.85
C VAL A 105 -1.66 -17.31 13.05
N HIS A 106 -1.27 -16.57 12.00
CA HIS A 106 -0.07 -16.90 11.22
C HIS A 106 1.22 -16.86 12.05
N LEU A 107 1.40 -15.80 12.87
CA LEU A 107 2.55 -15.68 13.78
C LEU A 107 2.57 -16.76 14.88
N PHE A 108 1.40 -17.29 15.26
CA PHE A 108 1.31 -18.45 16.14
C PHE A 108 1.80 -19.71 15.42
N MET A 109 1.34 -19.96 14.19
CA MET A 109 1.75 -21.13 13.40
C MET A 109 3.24 -21.17 13.08
N GLU A 110 3.86 -20.03 12.77
CA GLU A 110 5.30 -19.95 12.53
C GLU A 110 6.14 -20.42 13.72
N ARG A 111 5.57 -20.35 14.93
CA ARG A 111 6.22 -20.78 16.18
C ARG A 111 5.96 -22.24 16.55
N LEU A 112 5.00 -22.89 15.90
CA LEU A 112 4.85 -24.33 16.06
C LEU A 112 6.04 -25.05 15.40
N PRO A 113 6.52 -26.16 15.98
CA PRO A 113 7.57 -26.96 15.38
C PRO A 113 7.24 -27.31 13.92
N ALA A 114 8.23 -27.24 13.03
CA ALA A 114 8.00 -27.48 11.60
C ALA A 114 7.44 -28.89 11.29
N HIS A 115 7.79 -29.87 12.12
CA HIS A 115 7.31 -31.26 12.04
C HIS A 115 6.01 -31.52 12.82
N SER A 116 5.42 -30.48 13.42
CA SER A 116 4.22 -30.61 14.22
C SER A 116 2.99 -30.95 13.35
N SER A 117 2.28 -32.01 13.72
CA SER A 117 1.06 -32.42 13.03
C SER A 117 -0.09 -31.41 13.19
N ILE A 118 -0.15 -30.68 14.31
CA ILE A 118 -1.12 -29.58 14.48
C ILE A 118 -0.79 -28.40 13.55
N ARG A 119 0.50 -28.12 13.30
CA ARG A 119 0.90 -27.12 12.31
C ARG A 119 0.44 -27.51 10.91
N ALA A 120 0.66 -28.76 10.50
CA ALA A 120 0.22 -29.27 9.21
C ALA A 120 -1.32 -29.19 9.05
N GLN A 121 -2.07 -29.51 10.11
CA GLN A 121 -3.53 -29.38 10.12
C GLN A 121 -4.00 -27.93 9.97
N LEU A 122 -3.37 -26.98 10.68
CA LEU A 122 -3.64 -25.55 10.54
C LEU A 122 -3.34 -25.04 9.13
N GLU A 123 -2.20 -25.44 8.55
CA GLU A 123 -1.80 -25.04 7.19
C GLU A 123 -2.78 -25.55 6.13
N ASN A 124 -3.19 -26.82 6.23
CA ASN A 124 -4.16 -27.41 5.31
C ASN A 124 -5.54 -26.74 5.44
N SER A 125 -6.04 -26.58 6.66
CA SER A 125 -7.33 -25.95 6.94
C SER A 125 -7.36 -24.49 6.47
N LEU A 126 -6.30 -23.71 6.70
CA LEU A 126 -6.20 -22.34 6.19
C LEU A 126 -6.18 -22.28 4.66
N LYS A 127 -5.53 -23.26 4.00
CA LYS A 127 -5.55 -23.36 2.54
C LYS A 127 -6.97 -23.60 2.04
N GLN A 128 -7.73 -24.46 2.71
CA GLN A 128 -9.14 -24.75 2.39
C GLN A 128 -10.04 -23.52 2.61
N VAL A 129 -9.93 -22.81 3.74
CA VAL A 129 -10.67 -21.55 3.98
C VAL A 129 -10.39 -20.55 2.86
N ARG A 130 -9.13 -20.33 2.50
CA ARG A 130 -8.76 -19.41 1.41
C ARG A 130 -9.31 -19.84 0.05
N GLN A 131 -9.33 -21.15 -0.23
CA GLN A 131 -9.91 -21.69 -1.45
C GLN A 131 -11.41 -21.49 -1.49
N ARG A 132 -12.12 -21.74 -0.37
CA ARG A 132 -13.56 -21.47 -0.21
C ARG A 132 -13.87 -19.99 -0.41
N ASP A 133 -13.18 -19.09 0.28
CA ASP A 133 -13.38 -17.64 0.15
C ASP A 133 -13.13 -17.15 -1.28
N LYS A 134 -12.10 -17.69 -1.93
CA LYS A 134 -11.80 -17.40 -3.33
C LYS A 134 -12.90 -17.92 -4.26
N ALA A 135 -13.38 -19.14 -4.03
CA ALA A 135 -14.46 -19.75 -4.79
C ALA A 135 -15.77 -18.99 -4.60
N GLU A 136 -16.13 -18.57 -3.38
CA GLU A 136 -17.29 -17.72 -3.11
C GLU A 136 -17.16 -16.34 -3.74
N THR A 137 -15.98 -15.74 -3.66
CA THR A 137 -15.70 -14.45 -4.33
C THR A 137 -15.82 -14.59 -5.84
N GLN A 138 -15.34 -15.72 -6.40
CA GLN A 138 -15.42 -16.02 -7.82
C GLN A 138 -16.86 -16.35 -8.25
N ALA A 139 -17.63 -17.09 -7.44
CA ALA A 139 -19.04 -17.38 -7.67
C ALA A 139 -19.89 -16.11 -7.62
N LYS A 140 -19.66 -15.22 -6.65
CA LYS A 140 -20.27 -13.86 -6.61
C LYS A 140 -19.87 -13.01 -7.82
N LYS A 141 -18.71 -13.27 -8.43
CA LYS A 141 -18.24 -12.60 -9.65
C LYS A 141 -18.85 -13.20 -10.92
N VAL A 142 -19.14 -14.51 -10.93
CA VAL A 142 -19.81 -15.24 -12.03
C VAL A 142 -21.33 -15.00 -12.03
N LEU A 143 -21.97 -14.85 -10.86
CA LEU A 143 -23.38 -14.43 -10.75
C LEU A 143 -23.63 -12.95 -11.13
N ARG A 144 -22.58 -12.22 -11.52
CA ARG A 144 -22.66 -10.94 -12.23
C ARG A 144 -22.18 -11.11 -13.67
N GLU A 145 -22.61 -12.16 -14.36
CA GLU A 145 -22.69 -12.12 -15.81
C GLU A 145 -23.65 -10.98 -16.16
N ARG A 146 -23.06 -9.80 -16.44
CA ARG A 146 -23.79 -8.73 -17.10
C ARG A 146 -24.40 -9.35 -18.35
N PRO A 147 -25.69 -9.15 -18.63
CA PRO A 147 -26.23 -9.55 -19.92
C PRO A 147 -25.32 -9.00 -21.00
N VAL A 148 -24.97 -9.84 -21.99
CA VAL A 148 -24.22 -9.38 -23.16
C VAL A 148 -25.17 -8.46 -23.91
N ILE A 149 -25.11 -7.16 -23.60
CA ILE A 149 -25.89 -6.15 -24.29
C ILE A 149 -25.25 -6.01 -25.66
N MET A 150 -25.97 -6.43 -26.71
CA MET A 150 -25.58 -6.10 -28.06
C MET A 150 -25.68 -4.58 -28.21
N LEU A 151 -24.57 -3.97 -28.61
CA LEU A 151 -24.56 -2.54 -28.83
C LEU A 151 -25.30 -2.19 -30.12
N PRO A 152 -26.11 -1.12 -30.12
CA PRO A 152 -26.58 -0.48 -31.33
C PRO A 152 -25.41 -0.17 -32.26
N GLU A 153 -25.63 -0.27 -33.57
CA GLU A 153 -24.59 -0.11 -34.60
C GLU A 153 -23.81 1.21 -34.47
N ASP A 154 -24.52 2.31 -34.19
CA ASP A 154 -23.93 3.64 -34.03
C ASP A 154 -22.96 3.71 -32.84
N PHE A 155 -23.28 2.99 -31.76
CA PHE A 155 -22.43 2.88 -30.57
C PHE A 155 -21.25 1.95 -30.79
N GLU A 156 -21.47 0.79 -31.42
CA GLU A 156 -20.41 -0.17 -31.76
C GLU A 156 -19.36 0.51 -32.66
N ARG A 157 -19.81 1.22 -33.70
CA ARG A 157 -18.95 2.01 -34.59
C ARG A 157 -18.16 3.06 -33.83
N GLY A 158 -18.80 3.77 -32.90
CA GLY A 158 -18.14 4.77 -32.05
C GLY A 158 -17.02 4.18 -31.20
N VAL A 159 -17.25 3.01 -30.59
CA VAL A 159 -16.24 2.30 -29.79
C VAL A 159 -15.08 1.85 -30.66
N MET A 160 -15.35 1.23 -31.83
CA MET A 160 -14.30 0.76 -32.73
C MET A 160 -13.36 1.90 -33.17
N LEU A 161 -13.92 3.00 -33.68
CA LEU A 161 -13.11 4.14 -34.14
C LEU A 161 -12.32 4.79 -33.00
N PHE A 162 -12.86 4.79 -31.78
CA PHE A 162 -12.14 5.31 -30.61
C PHE A 162 -10.96 4.43 -30.20
N VAL A 163 -11.14 3.11 -30.26
CA VAL A 163 -10.09 2.13 -30.00
C VAL A 163 -8.97 2.28 -31.03
N GLU A 164 -9.32 2.36 -32.32
CA GLU A 164 -8.37 2.58 -33.40
C GLU A 164 -7.56 3.87 -33.21
N LYS A 165 -8.23 5.00 -32.94
CA LYS A 165 -7.56 6.27 -32.62
C LYS A 165 -6.61 6.13 -31.43
N THR A 166 -7.02 5.40 -30.40
CA THR A 166 -6.21 5.19 -29.19
C THR A 166 -4.97 4.35 -29.50
N HIS A 167 -5.10 3.31 -30.33
CA HIS A 167 -3.97 2.53 -30.85
C HIS A 167 -2.99 3.42 -31.62
N ARG A 168 -3.48 4.20 -32.58
CA ARG A 168 -2.65 5.10 -33.40
C ARG A 168 -1.88 6.12 -32.54
N ILE A 169 -2.54 6.74 -31.55
CA ILE A 169 -1.87 7.67 -30.63
C ILE A 169 -0.78 6.96 -29.81
N ALA A 170 -1.06 5.74 -29.36
CA ALA A 170 -0.11 4.97 -28.57
C ALA A 170 1.12 4.56 -29.41
N GLU A 171 0.92 4.20 -30.68
CA GLU A 171 2.02 3.93 -31.63
C GLU A 171 2.86 5.17 -31.91
N ILE A 172 2.23 6.33 -32.18
CA ILE A 172 2.96 7.60 -32.40
C ILE A 172 3.82 7.92 -31.19
N LYS A 173 3.23 7.82 -29.99
CA LYS A 173 3.98 8.02 -28.74
C LYS A 173 5.13 7.05 -28.59
N HIS A 174 4.93 5.79 -28.98
CA HIS A 174 5.98 4.78 -28.95
C HIS A 174 7.15 5.12 -29.88
N ARG A 175 6.86 5.57 -31.10
CA ARG A 175 7.87 6.04 -32.06
C ARG A 175 8.67 7.22 -31.52
N HIS A 176 8.05 8.10 -30.75
CA HIS A 176 8.72 9.23 -30.07
C HIS A 176 9.35 8.86 -28.71
N GLY A 177 9.65 7.57 -28.47
CA GLY A 177 10.38 7.12 -27.28
C GLY A 177 9.54 7.05 -26.00
N HIS A 178 8.24 7.29 -26.04
CA HIS A 178 7.38 7.09 -24.87
C HIS A 178 6.99 5.62 -24.71
N ARG A 179 6.80 5.17 -23.46
CA ARG A 179 6.37 3.78 -23.20
C ARG A 179 4.98 3.51 -23.77
N TYR A 180 4.88 2.54 -24.67
CA TYR A 180 3.61 1.94 -25.10
C TYR A 180 3.02 1.11 -23.96
N SER A 181 1.75 1.32 -23.63
CA SER A 181 1.04 0.51 -22.65
C SER A 181 -0.21 -0.10 -23.28
N ALA A 182 -0.09 -1.34 -23.76
CA ALA A 182 -1.22 -2.11 -24.31
C ALA A 182 -2.40 -2.15 -23.33
N ASN A 183 -2.11 -2.23 -22.03
CA ASN A 183 -3.11 -2.17 -20.97
C ASN A 183 -3.91 -0.87 -20.95
N THR A 184 -3.28 0.26 -21.27
CA THR A 184 -3.96 1.56 -21.33
C THR A 184 -4.93 1.62 -22.49
N VAL A 185 -4.54 1.11 -23.66
CA VAL A 185 -5.40 1.04 -24.85
C VAL A 185 -6.58 0.12 -24.60
N ARG A 186 -6.32 -1.12 -24.13
CA ARG A 186 -7.35 -2.09 -23.77
C ARG A 186 -8.35 -1.53 -22.76
N LYS A 187 -7.85 -0.85 -21.72
CA LYS A 187 -8.69 -0.26 -20.68
C LYS A 187 -9.59 0.84 -21.22
N ARG A 188 -9.09 1.71 -22.11
CA ARG A 188 -9.89 2.75 -22.76
C ARG A 188 -11.01 2.17 -23.63
N GLY A 189 -10.72 1.11 -24.39
CA GLY A 189 -11.75 0.39 -25.15
C GLY A 189 -12.82 -0.21 -24.25
N TYR A 190 -12.41 -0.89 -23.17
CA TYR A 190 -13.32 -1.46 -22.18
C TYR A 190 -14.22 -0.38 -21.53
N ASP A 191 -13.63 0.74 -21.09
CA ASP A 191 -14.38 1.83 -20.45
C ASP A 191 -15.38 2.50 -21.43
N ALA A 192 -15.02 2.65 -22.71
CA ALA A 192 -15.91 3.18 -23.74
C ALA A 192 -17.08 2.22 -24.01
N ARG A 193 -16.78 0.93 -24.18
CA ARG A 193 -17.81 -0.10 -24.37
C ARG A 193 -18.77 -0.18 -23.18
N ALA A 194 -18.25 -0.18 -21.96
CA ALA A 194 -19.06 -0.22 -20.75
C ALA A 194 -20.03 0.98 -20.64
N PHE A 195 -19.63 2.16 -21.13
CA PHE A 195 -20.51 3.32 -21.22
C PHE A 195 -21.58 3.14 -22.28
N CYS A 196 -21.23 2.64 -23.48
CA CYS A 196 -22.21 2.33 -24.52
C CYS A 196 -23.22 1.24 -24.09
N GLU A 197 -22.77 0.21 -23.37
CA GLU A 197 -23.62 -0.85 -22.83
C GLU A 197 -24.62 -0.27 -21.82
N PHE A 198 -24.18 0.69 -21.00
CA PHE A 198 -25.07 1.41 -20.10
C PHE A 198 -26.12 2.22 -20.87
N LEU A 199 -25.72 2.98 -21.90
CA LEU A 199 -26.65 3.77 -22.72
C LEU A 199 -27.66 2.87 -23.44
N ALA A 200 -27.20 1.75 -24.01
CA ALA A 200 -28.06 0.76 -24.65
C ALA A 200 -29.03 0.11 -23.65
N GLY A 201 -28.59 -0.15 -22.42
CA GLY A 201 -29.44 -0.61 -21.32
C GLY A 201 -30.53 0.38 -20.91
N GLN A 202 -30.35 1.68 -21.18
CA GLN A 202 -31.37 2.74 -21.02
C GLN A 202 -32.28 2.88 -22.25
N GLY A 203 -32.15 1.99 -23.25
CA GLY A 203 -32.95 2.01 -24.48
C GLY A 203 -32.44 2.98 -25.56
N LEU A 204 -31.26 3.60 -25.38
CA LEU A 204 -30.68 4.50 -26.38
C LEU A 204 -30.05 3.70 -27.53
N GLN A 205 -30.28 4.15 -28.76
CA GLN A 205 -29.79 3.49 -29.96
C GLN A 205 -28.85 4.35 -30.81
N GLN A 206 -28.90 5.68 -30.64
CA GLN A 206 -28.15 6.62 -31.49
C GLN A 206 -27.56 7.78 -30.68
N TRP A 207 -26.44 8.33 -31.16
CA TRP A 207 -25.76 9.45 -30.48
C TRP A 207 -26.61 10.71 -30.26
N PRO A 208 -27.52 11.14 -31.17
CA PRO A 208 -28.37 12.30 -30.97
C PRO A 208 -29.30 12.23 -29.75
N GLN A 209 -29.58 11.02 -29.25
CA GLN A 209 -30.42 10.77 -28.08
C GLN A 209 -29.65 10.94 -26.76
N VAL A 210 -28.32 10.92 -26.82
CA VAL A 210 -27.47 10.97 -25.62
C VAL A 210 -27.43 12.40 -25.07
N ALA A 211 -28.14 12.62 -23.97
CA ALA A 211 -28.15 13.85 -23.19
C ALA A 211 -27.26 13.81 -21.93
N GLN A 212 -27.02 14.97 -21.31
CA GLN A 212 -26.18 15.12 -20.12
C GLN A 212 -26.61 14.24 -18.94
N HIS A 213 -27.91 14.09 -18.68
CA HIS A 213 -28.40 13.29 -17.54
C HIS A 213 -27.97 11.82 -17.64
N HIS A 214 -27.88 11.22 -18.84
CA HIS A 214 -27.38 9.84 -18.98
C HIS A 214 -25.90 9.70 -18.55
N LEU A 215 -25.09 10.75 -18.75
CA LEU A 215 -23.73 10.78 -18.22
C LEU A 215 -23.76 10.86 -16.69
N ASP A 216 -24.65 11.68 -16.11
CA ASP A 216 -24.79 11.81 -14.66
C ASP A 216 -25.34 10.53 -14.00
N ASP A 217 -26.25 9.82 -14.66
CA ASP A 217 -26.77 8.51 -14.24
C ASP A 217 -25.69 7.45 -14.31
N TYR A 218 -24.89 7.43 -15.39
CA TYR A 218 -23.73 6.54 -15.48
C TYR A 218 -22.72 6.78 -14.36
N ILE A 219 -22.51 8.04 -13.99
CA ILE A 219 -21.64 8.41 -12.86
C ILE A 219 -22.20 7.87 -11.54
N SER A 220 -23.51 8.01 -11.34
CA SER A 220 -24.20 7.56 -10.12
C SER A 220 -24.21 6.03 -10.00
N ALA A 221 -24.34 5.32 -11.12
CA ALA A 221 -24.37 3.86 -11.18
C ALA A 221 -22.97 3.20 -11.11
N THR A 222 -21.88 3.98 -11.27
CA THR A 222 -20.51 3.45 -11.33
C THR A 222 -19.58 4.13 -10.32
N ASP A 223 -18.39 4.56 -10.76
CA ASP A 223 -17.45 5.32 -9.93
C ASP A 223 -17.12 6.66 -10.59
N ARG A 224 -16.76 7.66 -9.77
CA ARG A 224 -16.43 9.01 -10.24
C ARG A 224 -15.25 9.07 -11.22
N TRP A 225 -14.41 8.03 -11.28
CA TRP A 225 -13.32 7.93 -12.25
C TRP A 225 -13.83 7.44 -13.62
N ALA A 226 -14.90 6.67 -13.67
CA ALA A 226 -15.60 6.30 -14.89
C ALA A 226 -16.11 7.56 -15.61
N ALA A 227 -16.56 8.57 -14.86
CA ALA A 227 -16.96 9.90 -15.33
C ALA A 227 -15.90 10.56 -16.24
N ALA A 228 -14.65 10.61 -15.76
CA ALA A 228 -13.54 11.23 -16.49
C ALA A 228 -13.17 10.44 -17.76
N ARG A 229 -13.33 9.12 -17.72
CA ARG A 229 -13.03 8.22 -18.85
C ARG A 229 -14.12 8.28 -19.92
N ALA A 230 -15.40 8.23 -19.52
CA ALA A 230 -16.55 8.43 -20.40
C ALA A 230 -16.51 9.82 -21.07
N TYR A 231 -16.15 10.88 -20.34
CA TYR A 231 -16.02 12.21 -20.92
C TYR A 231 -14.96 12.29 -22.05
N THR A 232 -13.84 11.58 -21.90
CA THR A 232 -12.80 11.55 -22.95
C THR A 232 -13.32 10.89 -24.22
N PHE A 233 -14.11 9.83 -24.06
CA PHE A 233 -14.78 9.15 -25.17
C PHE A 233 -15.87 10.03 -25.80
N LEU A 234 -16.73 10.68 -25.01
CA LEU A 234 -17.75 11.61 -25.50
C LEU A 234 -17.16 12.79 -26.29
N GLN A 235 -15.99 13.30 -25.89
CA GLN A 235 -15.28 14.33 -26.67
C GLN A 235 -14.84 13.81 -28.04
N PHE A 236 -14.43 12.55 -28.12
CA PHE A 236 -14.14 11.91 -29.41
C PHE A 236 -15.41 11.73 -30.23
N ILE A 237 -16.49 11.23 -29.65
CA ILE A 237 -17.78 11.05 -30.35
C ILE A 237 -18.26 12.38 -30.91
N ARG A 238 -18.19 13.47 -30.15
CA ARG A 238 -18.61 14.81 -30.61
C ARG A 238 -17.87 15.30 -31.85
N GLN A 239 -16.63 14.84 -32.06
CA GLN A 239 -15.83 15.20 -33.23
C GLN A 239 -16.13 14.33 -34.46
N ASN A 240 -16.73 13.16 -34.28
CA ASN A 240 -16.86 12.15 -35.33
C ASN A 240 -18.31 11.72 -35.61
N PHE A 241 -19.25 12.09 -34.75
CA PHE A 241 -20.66 11.72 -34.81
C PHE A 241 -21.53 12.94 -34.49
N ARG A 242 -22.81 12.88 -34.91
CA ARG A 242 -23.79 13.93 -34.61
C ARG A 242 -24.24 13.80 -33.15
N LEU A 243 -23.77 14.73 -32.32
CA LEU A 243 -24.23 14.93 -30.95
C LEU A 243 -24.97 16.27 -30.86
N THR A 244 -26.17 16.25 -30.31
CA THR A 244 -27.04 17.42 -30.17
C THR A 244 -26.65 18.31 -28.98
N GLN A 245 -25.97 17.74 -27.99
CA GLN A 245 -25.64 18.43 -26.73
C GLN A 245 -24.13 18.52 -26.47
N ARG A 246 -23.76 19.56 -25.71
CA ARG A 246 -22.44 19.69 -25.12
C ARG A 246 -22.46 19.11 -23.72
N PHE A 247 -21.59 18.14 -23.46
CA PHE A 247 -21.44 17.58 -22.12
C PHE A 247 -20.56 18.46 -21.25
N VAL A 248 -20.99 18.68 -20.01
CA VAL A 248 -20.20 19.35 -19.00
C VAL A 248 -19.24 18.32 -18.40
N ARG A 249 -17.94 18.64 -18.40
CA ARG A 249 -16.95 17.79 -17.75
C ARG A 249 -17.27 17.67 -16.27
N PRO A 250 -17.42 16.45 -15.72
CA PRO A 250 -17.55 16.26 -14.29
C PRO A 250 -16.32 16.89 -13.61
N LYS A 251 -16.52 17.94 -12.81
CA LYS A 251 -15.41 18.57 -12.07
C LYS A 251 -14.89 17.53 -11.08
N LEU A 252 -13.69 17.02 -11.34
CA LEU A 252 -12.85 16.46 -10.30
C LEU A 252 -12.55 17.65 -9.38
N ARG A 253 -13.27 17.78 -8.27
CA ARG A 253 -12.82 18.66 -7.18
C ARG A 253 -11.47 18.08 -6.76
N LEU A 254 -10.39 18.64 -7.28
CA LEU A 254 -9.08 18.44 -6.71
C LEU A 254 -9.23 18.88 -5.25
N LYS A 255 -8.75 18.03 -4.34
CA LYS A 255 -8.64 18.47 -2.94
C LYS A 255 -7.91 19.82 -2.91
N PRO A 256 -8.24 20.73 -1.99
CA PRO A 256 -7.40 21.89 -1.75
C PRO A 256 -5.93 21.44 -1.56
N PRO A 257 -4.93 22.19 -2.03
CA PRO A 257 -3.52 21.83 -1.85
C PRO A 257 -3.18 21.48 -0.40
N ALA A 258 -3.71 22.23 0.57
CA ALA A 258 -3.54 21.99 2.00
C ALA A 258 -4.02 20.60 2.47
N GLU A 259 -5.03 20.02 1.83
CA GLU A 259 -5.52 18.67 2.15
C GLU A 259 -4.81 17.56 1.33
N ALA A 260 -4.19 17.92 0.22
CA ALA A 260 -3.55 16.99 -0.70
C ALA A 260 -2.08 16.77 -0.39
N VAL A 261 -1.43 17.74 0.25
CA VAL A 261 -0.01 17.71 0.63
C VAL A 261 0.10 17.35 2.10
N MET A 262 0.92 16.34 2.41
CA MET A 262 1.16 15.96 3.80
C MET A 262 1.89 17.09 4.55
N PRO A 263 1.43 17.48 5.75
CA PRO A 263 2.14 18.44 6.59
C PRO A 263 3.54 17.94 6.96
N ILE A 264 4.54 18.83 6.98
CA ILE A 264 5.93 18.47 7.32
C ILE A 264 6.01 17.86 8.72
N ALA A 265 5.20 18.34 9.67
CA ALA A 265 5.15 17.83 11.03
C ALA A 265 4.82 16.33 11.12
N GLU A 266 4.16 15.75 10.11
CA GLU A 266 3.83 14.32 10.07
C GLU A 266 4.97 13.45 9.51
N ILE A 267 5.90 14.03 8.75
CA ILE A 267 6.98 13.31 8.06
C ILE A 267 7.86 12.52 9.05
N PRO A 268 8.30 13.07 10.21
CA PRO A 268 9.09 12.31 11.18
C PRO A 268 8.39 11.04 11.67
N ALA A 269 7.07 11.09 11.90
CA ALA A 269 6.30 9.93 12.33
C ALA A 269 6.20 8.87 11.23
N VAL A 270 6.07 9.30 9.97
CA VAL A 270 6.10 8.41 8.79
C VAL A 270 7.47 7.73 8.67
N LEU A 271 8.56 8.50 8.76
CA LEU A 271 9.92 7.97 8.68
C LEU A 271 10.19 6.96 9.80
N LYS A 272 9.76 7.25 11.03
CA LYS A 272 9.88 6.33 12.17
C LYS A 272 9.17 4.99 11.95
N ARG A 273 7.96 5.01 11.37
CA ARG A 273 7.24 3.77 11.02
C ARG A 273 7.93 3.01 9.89
N LEU A 274 8.40 3.74 8.88
CA LEU A 274 9.08 3.19 7.73
C LEU A 274 10.37 2.46 8.14
N ILE A 275 11.25 3.10 8.92
CA ILE A 275 12.53 2.48 9.36
C ILE A 275 12.31 1.31 10.33
N GLY A 276 11.18 1.25 11.03
CA GLY A 276 10.81 0.12 11.88
C GLY A 276 10.20 -1.07 11.12
N PHE A 277 10.07 -0.96 9.79
CA PHE A 277 9.47 -2.01 8.97
C PHE A 277 10.50 -3.09 8.61
N SER A 278 10.08 -4.36 8.65
CA SER A 278 10.99 -5.50 8.52
C SER A 278 11.48 -5.80 7.10
N ASP A 279 10.88 -5.18 6.09
CA ASP A 279 11.15 -5.46 4.67
C ASP A 279 12.08 -4.38 4.08
N PRO A 280 13.38 -4.66 3.88
CA PRO A 280 14.35 -3.65 3.48
C PRO A 280 14.06 -3.04 2.09
N GLN A 281 13.45 -3.81 1.17
CA GLN A 281 13.03 -3.25 -0.13
C GLN A 281 11.94 -2.19 0.04
N ALA A 282 11.00 -2.43 0.97
CA ALA A 282 9.97 -1.47 1.29
C ALA A 282 10.52 -0.23 2.01
N VAL A 283 11.50 -0.40 2.90
CA VAL A 283 12.18 0.70 3.60
C VAL A 283 12.87 1.62 2.60
N VAL A 284 13.77 1.09 1.76
CA VAL A 284 14.53 1.88 0.78
C VAL A 284 13.59 2.58 -0.20
N ALA A 285 12.60 1.86 -0.76
CA ALA A 285 11.64 2.46 -1.68
C ALA A 285 10.75 3.54 -1.00
N GLY A 286 10.43 3.36 0.29
CA GLY A 286 9.72 4.36 1.06
C GLY A 286 10.56 5.61 1.35
N LEU A 287 11.88 5.47 1.55
CA LEU A 287 12.80 6.60 1.73
C LEU A 287 12.94 7.37 0.42
N PHE A 288 13.09 6.67 -0.71
CA PHE A 288 13.03 7.26 -2.05
C PHE A 288 11.74 8.06 -2.28
N LEU A 289 10.60 7.58 -1.77
CA LEU A 289 9.32 8.29 -1.84
C LEU A 289 9.25 9.51 -0.91
N ALA A 290 9.63 9.35 0.35
CA ALA A 290 9.43 10.34 1.41
C ALA A 290 10.46 11.47 1.39
N LEU A 291 11.68 11.21 0.90
CA LEU A 291 12.78 12.18 0.89
C LEU A 291 13.09 12.69 -0.52
N PHE A 292 12.92 11.84 -1.55
CA PHE A 292 13.30 12.16 -2.93
C PHE A 292 12.10 12.21 -3.90
N ALA A 293 10.87 12.14 -3.37
CA ALA A 293 9.61 12.17 -4.13
C ALA A 293 9.50 11.14 -5.27
N GLN A 294 10.23 10.02 -5.18
CA GLN A 294 10.21 8.97 -6.20
C GLN A 294 9.02 8.01 -6.00
N THR A 295 8.29 7.73 -7.07
CA THR A 295 7.17 6.76 -6.98
C THR A 295 7.68 5.33 -6.89
N PRO A 296 6.94 4.41 -6.24
CA PRO A 296 7.26 2.98 -6.26
C PRO A 296 7.40 2.41 -7.68
N THR A 297 6.66 2.94 -8.65
CA THR A 297 6.78 2.53 -10.07
C THR A 297 8.14 2.88 -10.66
N ARG A 298 8.71 4.02 -10.30
CA ARG A 298 10.05 4.42 -10.73
C ARG A 298 11.12 3.68 -9.96
N SER A 299 10.98 3.60 -8.64
CA SER A 299 11.92 2.85 -7.80
C SER A 299 12.06 1.40 -8.28
N ALA A 300 10.94 0.70 -8.56
CA ALA A 300 10.97 -0.66 -9.07
C ALA A 300 11.64 -0.83 -10.46
N GLY A 301 11.87 0.27 -11.17
CA GLY A 301 12.59 0.29 -12.44
C GLY A 301 14.10 0.51 -12.30
N LEU A 302 14.59 0.89 -11.11
CA LEU A 302 16.00 1.17 -10.89
C LEU A 302 16.83 -0.11 -10.97
N THR A 303 17.98 -0.02 -11.64
CA THR A 303 19.00 -1.06 -11.74
C THR A 303 20.20 -0.72 -10.87
N PHE A 304 21.16 -1.63 -10.74
CA PHE A 304 22.42 -1.32 -10.09
C PHE A 304 23.22 -0.24 -10.84
N GLY A 305 23.12 -0.21 -12.18
CA GLY A 305 23.73 0.84 -13.01
C GLY A 305 23.15 2.24 -12.80
N ASP A 306 22.00 2.37 -12.12
CA ASP A 306 21.42 3.66 -11.74
C ASP A 306 22.01 4.21 -10.43
N PHE A 307 23.12 3.65 -9.93
CA PHE A 307 23.80 4.11 -8.73
C PHE A 307 25.30 4.25 -8.98
N ARG A 308 25.92 5.22 -8.30
CA ARG A 308 27.38 5.42 -8.36
C ARG A 308 27.89 6.08 -7.09
N LYS A 309 29.18 5.92 -6.83
CA LYS A 309 29.88 6.69 -5.81
C LYS A 309 30.58 7.89 -6.45
N ARG A 310 30.39 9.07 -5.87
CA ARG A 310 31.06 10.30 -6.29
C ARG A 310 31.38 11.13 -5.05
N ASP A 311 32.64 11.57 -4.93
CA ASP A 311 33.10 12.42 -3.82
C ASP A 311 32.75 11.85 -2.42
N GLY A 312 32.86 10.52 -2.28
CA GLY A 312 32.55 9.81 -1.04
C GLY A 312 31.05 9.67 -0.73
N ARG A 313 30.15 10.09 -1.64
CA ARG A 313 28.70 9.98 -1.49
C ARG A 313 28.11 9.02 -2.51
N VAL A 314 27.06 8.30 -2.13
CA VAL A 314 26.29 7.49 -3.06
C VAL A 314 25.26 8.38 -3.74
N GLU A 315 25.24 8.37 -5.06
CA GLU A 315 24.26 9.04 -5.90
C GLU A 315 23.36 8.00 -6.58
N ALA A 316 22.09 8.35 -6.74
CA ALA A 316 21.12 7.58 -7.52
C ALA A 316 20.66 8.38 -8.73
N LEU A 317 20.54 7.73 -9.89
CA LEU A 317 19.98 8.32 -11.10
C LEU A 317 18.45 8.33 -11.01
N PHE A 318 17.90 9.46 -10.56
CA PHE A 318 16.46 9.65 -10.52
C PHE A 318 15.99 10.42 -11.74
N ALA A 319 15.09 9.79 -12.50
CA ALA A 319 14.63 10.28 -13.80
C ALA A 319 15.80 10.55 -14.76
N GLU A 320 16.29 11.78 -14.84
CA GLU A 320 17.38 12.19 -15.73
C GLU A 320 18.59 12.77 -14.98
N GLN A 321 18.58 12.74 -13.64
CA GLN A 321 19.60 13.42 -12.84
C GLN A 321 20.13 12.57 -11.69
N TRP A 322 21.47 12.55 -11.60
CA TRP A 322 22.18 11.98 -10.46
C TRP A 322 21.92 12.81 -9.21
N THR A 323 21.36 12.17 -8.19
CA THR A 323 20.92 12.80 -6.95
C THR A 323 21.69 12.18 -5.78
N PRO A 324 22.43 12.96 -4.98
CA PRO A 324 23.11 12.45 -3.81
C PRO A 324 22.10 11.96 -2.77
N LEU A 325 22.31 10.75 -2.25
CA LEU A 325 21.49 10.17 -1.21
C LEU A 325 21.92 10.69 0.17
N ASP A 326 20.95 10.85 1.06
CA ASP A 326 21.20 11.24 2.43
C ASP A 326 21.76 10.05 3.24
N PRO A 327 22.47 10.29 4.36
CA PRO A 327 23.10 9.22 5.13
C PRO A 327 22.15 8.11 5.60
N LEU A 328 20.89 8.44 5.91
CA LEU A 328 19.91 7.46 6.35
C LEU A 328 19.56 6.52 5.19
N THR A 329 19.27 7.08 4.02
CA THR A 329 18.93 6.30 2.82
C THR A 329 20.11 5.44 2.38
N THR A 330 21.32 5.98 2.38
CA THR A 330 22.54 5.23 2.03
C THR A 330 22.74 4.03 2.96
N ARG A 331 22.59 4.20 4.28
CA ARG A 331 22.71 3.12 5.25
C ARG A 331 21.74 1.95 4.98
N TYR A 332 20.48 2.24 4.63
CA TYR A 332 19.51 1.18 4.32
C TYR A 332 19.71 0.58 2.93
N LEU A 333 20.21 1.37 1.98
CA LEU A 333 20.59 0.89 0.66
C LEU A 333 21.76 -0.10 0.74
N GLU A 334 22.78 0.19 1.56
CA GLU A 334 23.91 -0.72 1.84
C GLU A 334 23.44 -2.06 2.41
N GLN A 335 22.48 -2.05 3.32
CA GLN A 335 21.92 -3.29 3.87
C GLN A 335 21.14 -4.11 2.83
N LEU A 336 20.46 -3.42 1.91
CA LEU A 336 19.67 -4.07 0.87
C LEU A 336 20.55 -4.60 -0.27
N ALA A 337 21.56 -3.82 -0.66
CA ALA A 337 22.36 -4.01 -1.86
C ALA A 337 23.79 -3.48 -1.66
N PRO A 338 24.65 -4.19 -0.90
CA PRO A 338 26.02 -3.75 -0.60
C PRO A 338 26.83 -3.42 -1.84
N ALA A 339 26.64 -4.20 -2.92
CA ALA A 339 27.31 -4.03 -4.20
C ALA A 339 27.11 -2.65 -4.88
N VAL A 340 26.07 -1.89 -4.48
CA VAL A 340 25.88 -0.52 -4.95
C VAL A 340 26.96 0.44 -4.42
N VAL A 341 27.55 0.13 -3.27
CA VAL A 341 28.50 1.01 -2.57
C VAL A 341 29.97 0.64 -2.82
N ASP A 342 30.22 -0.59 -3.29
CA ASP A 342 31.56 -1.15 -3.53
C ASP A 342 32.10 -0.89 -4.95
N ASP A 343 31.57 0.10 -5.69
CA ASP A 343 31.95 0.48 -7.08
C ASP A 343 31.91 -0.67 -8.13
N ALA A 344 31.34 -1.83 -7.78
CA ALA A 344 31.41 -3.05 -8.58
C ALA A 344 30.22 -3.28 -9.53
N ALA A 345 29.21 -2.40 -9.55
CA ALA A 345 27.90 -2.75 -10.10
C ALA A 345 27.45 -1.89 -11.29
N VAL A 346 28.14 -2.03 -12.43
CA VAL A 346 27.55 -1.69 -13.73
C VAL A 346 26.75 -2.91 -14.21
N SER A 347 25.49 -3.01 -13.78
CA SER A 347 24.61 -4.12 -14.16
C SER A 347 23.18 -3.65 -14.40
N ASP A 348 22.56 -4.15 -15.47
CA ASP A 348 21.13 -4.01 -15.78
C ASP A 348 20.22 -4.80 -14.83
N THR A 349 20.80 -5.46 -13.82
CA THR A 349 20.05 -6.15 -12.78
C THR A 349 19.22 -5.13 -11.99
N ARG A 350 17.95 -5.44 -11.74
CA ARG A 350 17.06 -4.57 -10.96
C ARG A 350 17.48 -4.54 -9.49
N LEU A 351 17.48 -3.34 -8.90
CA LEU A 351 17.69 -3.16 -7.46
C LEU A 351 16.58 -3.84 -6.64
N PHE A 352 15.32 -3.68 -7.08
CA PHE A 352 14.16 -4.27 -6.41
C PHE A 352 13.69 -5.53 -7.14
N ARG A 353 13.49 -6.59 -6.36
CA ARG A 353 12.89 -7.85 -6.83
C ARG A 353 11.38 -7.73 -7.02
N TYR A 354 10.75 -6.79 -6.33
CA TYR A 354 9.31 -6.59 -6.37
C TYR A 354 8.85 -5.89 -7.64
N SER A 355 7.70 -6.32 -8.17
CA SER A 355 6.99 -5.55 -9.18
C SER A 355 6.53 -4.21 -8.61
N ALA A 356 6.41 -3.18 -9.45
CA ALA A 356 5.96 -1.84 -9.06
C ALA A 356 4.67 -1.85 -8.20
N ALA A 357 3.70 -2.69 -8.57
CA ALA A 357 2.43 -2.80 -7.85
C ALA A 357 2.63 -3.43 -6.46
N TYR A 358 3.47 -4.45 -6.34
CA TYR A 358 3.73 -5.09 -5.06
C TYR A 358 4.58 -4.22 -4.14
N LEU A 359 5.62 -3.58 -4.68
CA LEU A 359 6.45 -2.61 -3.97
C LEU A 359 5.59 -1.46 -3.43
N GLY A 360 4.69 -0.90 -4.25
CA GLY A 360 3.77 0.14 -3.81
C GLY A 360 2.85 -0.29 -2.66
N ARG A 361 2.35 -1.54 -2.67
CA ARG A 361 1.57 -2.07 -1.54
C ARG A 361 2.41 -2.19 -0.27
N LYS A 362 3.64 -2.70 -0.39
CA LYS A 362 4.56 -2.86 0.75
C LYS A 362 4.97 -1.52 1.36
N VAL A 363 5.33 -0.55 0.52
CA VAL A 363 5.61 0.83 0.98
C VAL A 363 4.37 1.41 1.67
N GLY A 364 3.18 1.25 1.09
CA GLY A 364 1.91 1.69 1.71
C GLY A 364 1.67 1.09 3.10
N GLN A 365 1.97 -0.19 3.27
CA GLN A 365 1.91 -0.86 4.58
C GLN A 365 2.94 -0.30 5.56
N ALA A 366 4.16 -0.02 5.10
CA ALA A 366 5.25 0.49 5.93
C ALA A 366 5.01 1.92 6.42
N VAL A 367 4.54 2.82 5.54
CA VAL A 367 4.31 4.23 5.89
C VAL A 367 3.00 4.45 6.64
N GLY A 368 1.99 3.58 6.42
CA GLY A 368 0.68 3.64 7.09
C GLY A 368 -0.20 4.84 6.67
N VAL A 369 0.16 5.53 5.59
CA VAL A 369 -0.52 6.72 5.06
C VAL A 369 -0.63 6.63 3.53
N PRO A 370 -1.54 7.37 2.89
CA PRO A 370 -1.62 7.40 1.44
C PRO A 370 -0.32 7.91 0.79
N LEU A 371 0.21 7.18 -0.19
CA LEU A 371 1.52 7.46 -0.81
C LEU A 371 1.57 8.78 -1.57
N ARG A 372 0.44 9.22 -2.16
CA ARG A 372 0.40 10.44 -2.97
C ARG A 372 0.58 11.70 -2.10
N PRO A 373 -0.18 11.90 -1.01
CA PRO A 373 0.09 12.98 -0.05
C PRO A 373 1.52 12.99 0.49
N LEU A 374 2.07 11.82 0.84
CA LEU A 374 3.46 11.71 1.27
C LEU A 374 4.44 12.20 0.19
N ARG A 375 4.25 11.76 -1.06
CA ARG A 375 5.06 12.23 -2.20
C ARG A 375 4.97 13.74 -2.38
N LEU A 376 3.77 14.31 -2.30
CA LEU A 376 3.59 15.75 -2.46
C LEU A 376 4.19 16.53 -1.29
N GLY A 377 4.15 15.98 -0.06
CA GLY A 377 4.87 16.51 1.10
C GLY A 377 6.38 16.51 0.88
N ALA A 378 6.94 15.46 0.29
CA ALA A 378 8.36 15.39 -0.08
C ALA A 378 8.73 16.48 -1.12
N VAL A 379 7.91 16.63 -2.17
CA VAL A 379 8.07 17.73 -3.16
C VAL A 379 8.04 19.08 -2.45
N ALA A 380 7.08 19.28 -1.53
CA ALA A 380 6.95 20.53 -0.82
C ALA A 380 8.18 20.83 0.05
N ASN A 381 8.74 19.80 0.71
CA ASN A 381 9.95 19.95 1.51
C ASN A 381 11.17 20.32 0.66
N LEU A 382 11.31 19.73 -0.54
CA LEU A 382 12.40 20.07 -1.48
C LEU A 382 12.31 21.52 -1.97
N ILE A 383 11.09 22.01 -2.23
CA ILE A 383 10.86 23.42 -2.58
C ILE A 383 11.24 24.33 -1.40
N ARG A 384 10.81 23.98 -0.17
CA ARG A 384 11.18 24.74 1.06
C ARG A 384 12.68 24.74 1.33
N SER A 385 13.41 23.70 0.95
CA SER A 385 14.87 23.66 1.07
C SER A 385 15.62 24.50 0.04
N GLY A 386 14.91 25.27 -0.80
CA GLY A 386 15.50 26.25 -1.72
C GLY A 386 15.60 25.81 -3.17
N ILE A 387 15.09 24.63 -3.54
CA ILE A 387 15.01 24.20 -4.95
C ILE A 387 13.73 24.77 -5.56
N THR A 388 13.81 25.99 -6.11
CA THR A 388 12.65 26.73 -6.63
C THR A 388 12.49 26.66 -8.15
N ASP A 389 13.51 26.22 -8.90
CA ASP A 389 13.40 26.02 -10.34
C ASP A 389 12.51 24.81 -10.67
N ARG A 390 11.30 25.08 -11.20
CA ARG A 390 10.35 24.06 -11.65
C ARG A 390 10.94 23.15 -12.74
N GLY A 391 11.82 23.67 -13.59
CA GLY A 391 12.49 22.89 -14.64
C GLY A 391 13.43 21.84 -14.05
N ALA A 392 14.28 22.24 -13.11
CA ALA A 392 15.13 21.33 -12.34
C ALA A 392 14.31 20.30 -11.55
N LEU A 393 13.28 20.72 -10.79
CA LEU A 393 12.41 19.80 -10.05
C LEU A 393 11.71 18.80 -10.98
N HIS A 394 11.29 19.24 -12.17
CA HIS A 394 10.74 18.33 -13.18
C HIS A 394 11.77 17.28 -13.61
N ARG A 395 13.02 17.67 -13.92
CA ARG A 395 14.06 16.73 -14.34
C ARG A 395 14.49 15.77 -13.22
N VAL A 396 14.64 16.25 -11.99
CA VAL A 396 15.07 15.45 -10.82
C VAL A 396 13.96 14.51 -10.33
N LEU A 397 12.74 15.04 -10.16
CA LEU A 397 11.65 14.31 -9.51
C LEU A 397 10.71 13.64 -10.52
N GLY A 398 10.78 14.05 -11.80
CA GLY A 398 9.80 13.77 -12.86
C GLY A 398 8.36 13.92 -12.42
N VAL A 399 8.12 15.00 -11.67
CA VAL A 399 6.81 15.51 -11.33
C VAL A 399 6.40 16.50 -12.42
N SER A 400 5.16 16.46 -12.90
CA SER A 400 4.74 17.38 -13.97
C SER A 400 4.69 18.83 -13.48
N LEU A 401 5.01 19.79 -14.36
CA LEU A 401 4.96 21.22 -14.04
C LEU A 401 3.61 21.66 -13.42
N PRO A 402 2.43 21.18 -13.88
CA PRO A 402 1.16 21.51 -13.23
C PRO A 402 1.04 20.99 -11.80
N THR A 403 1.69 19.86 -11.49
CA THR A 403 1.69 19.33 -10.11
C THR A 403 2.60 20.16 -9.22
N LEU A 404 3.75 20.62 -9.72
CA LEU A 404 4.63 21.53 -8.98
C LEU A 404 3.91 22.85 -8.67
N ALA A 405 3.30 23.48 -9.67
CA ALA A 405 2.50 24.70 -9.48
C ALA A 405 1.32 24.49 -8.51
N TYR A 406 0.76 23.29 -8.45
CA TYR A 406 -0.29 22.95 -7.49
C TYR A 406 0.24 22.80 -6.05
N VAL A 407 1.43 22.22 -5.86
CA VAL A 407 2.08 22.09 -4.54
C VAL A 407 2.54 23.46 -4.04
N GLU A 408 3.04 24.33 -4.91
CA GLU A 408 3.51 25.66 -4.53
C GLU A 408 2.43 26.54 -3.88
N LYS A 409 1.15 26.34 -4.26
CA LYS A 409 0.00 27.02 -3.64
C LYS A 409 -0.14 26.72 -2.14
N VAL A 410 0.45 25.64 -1.65
CA VAL A 410 0.51 25.38 -0.20
C VAL A 410 1.34 26.46 0.49
N PHE A 411 2.40 26.96 -0.14
CA PHE A 411 3.26 28.01 0.44
C PHE A 411 2.65 29.40 0.34
N GLU A 412 1.93 29.71 -0.74
CA GLU A 412 1.13 30.95 -0.82
C GLU A 412 0.15 31.05 0.34
N TRP A 413 -0.48 29.92 0.71
CA TRP A 413 -1.35 29.83 1.88
C TRP A 413 -0.59 29.94 3.21
N ASP A 414 0.60 29.34 3.31
CA ASP A 414 1.47 29.41 4.49
C ASP A 414 1.95 30.86 4.75
N LEU A 415 2.23 31.62 3.70
CA LEU A 415 2.53 33.06 3.74
C LEU A 415 1.34 33.87 4.29
N HIS A 416 0.11 33.57 3.85
CA HIS A 416 -1.08 34.23 4.40
C HIS A 416 -1.35 33.90 5.88
N MET A 417 -0.84 32.77 6.39
CA MET A 417 -0.94 32.37 7.79
C MET A 417 0.23 32.87 8.66
N THR A 418 1.35 33.26 8.05
CA THR A 418 2.54 33.82 8.74
C THR A 418 2.58 35.35 8.75
N VAL A 419 1.75 36.03 7.93
CA VAL A 419 1.57 37.48 8.04
C VAL A 419 0.61 37.75 9.22
N ASP A 420 1.08 38.55 10.17
CA ASP A 420 0.30 38.99 11.33
C ASP A 420 -1.10 39.47 10.89
N PRO A 421 -2.20 38.93 11.47
CA PRO A 421 -3.56 39.38 11.19
C PRO A 421 -3.74 40.90 11.30
N GLU A 422 -3.01 41.56 12.20
CA GLU A 422 -2.98 43.02 12.34
C GLU A 422 -2.39 43.72 11.11
N MET A 423 -1.33 43.16 10.51
CA MET A 423 -0.74 43.70 9.28
C MET A 423 -1.63 43.49 8.06
N VAL A 424 -2.32 42.35 7.96
CA VAL A 424 -3.30 42.10 6.89
C VAL A 424 -4.48 43.06 7.01
N LYS A 425 -4.94 43.31 8.23
CA LYS A 425 -6.02 44.27 8.52
C LYS A 425 -5.60 45.70 8.18
N SER A 426 -4.44 46.15 8.67
CA SER A 426 -3.86 47.46 8.37
C SER A 426 -3.69 47.70 6.87
N ARG A 427 -3.14 46.72 6.13
CA ARG A 427 -3.03 46.80 4.67
C ARG A 427 -4.38 46.92 3.97
N ASN A 428 -5.39 46.18 4.44
CA ASN A 428 -6.73 46.23 3.85
C ASN A 428 -7.46 47.54 4.16
N GLU A 429 -7.24 48.14 5.33
CA GLU A 429 -7.73 49.49 5.69
C GLU A 429 -7.14 50.56 4.76
N VAL A 430 -5.83 50.46 4.45
CA VAL A 430 -5.16 51.36 3.48
C VAL A 430 -5.71 51.15 2.06
N ILE A 431 -5.85 49.90 1.60
CA ILE A 431 -6.41 49.59 0.27
C ILE A 431 -7.86 50.07 0.11
N ARG A 432 -8.65 50.04 1.19
CA ARG A 432 -10.03 50.53 1.20
C ARG A 432 -10.15 52.04 1.40
N GLY A 433 -9.04 52.74 1.64
CA GLY A 433 -9.03 54.19 1.92
C GLY A 433 -9.58 54.55 3.30
N GLU A 434 -9.72 53.57 4.20
CA GLU A 434 -10.16 53.76 5.59
C GLU A 434 -9.04 54.34 6.47
N ARG A 435 -7.79 54.27 5.98
CA ARG A 435 -6.60 54.85 6.62
C ARG A 435 -5.71 55.49 5.55
N THR A 436 -5.40 56.77 5.72
CA THR A 436 -4.36 57.48 4.96
C THR A 436 -3.11 57.54 5.85
N GLU A 437 -1.92 57.33 5.25
CA GLU A 437 -0.64 57.30 5.98
C GLU A 437 -0.38 58.54 6.81
#